data_AF-A0A181Z5P0-F1
#
_entry.id   AF-A0A181Z5P0-F1
#
_cell.length_a   1.000
_cell.length_b   1.000
_cell.length_c   1.000
_cell.angle_alpha   90.00
_cell.angle_beta   90.00
_cell.angle_gamma   90.00
#
_symmetry.space_group_name_H-M   'P 1'
#
loop_
_entity.id
_entity.type
_entity.pdbx_description
1 polymer ?
#
loop_
_entity_poly.entity_id
_entity_poly.type
_entity_poly.pdbx_seq_one_letter_code
_entity_poly.pdbx_strand_id
1 'polypeptide(L)'
;MNDENGSNRPEDDAARLGLVVVGEAAALHSGDEAALDASEDNIRETVDDLVDEPLTQRQEEVVQRLASAGGTIAAGLSGALAAQTDRSVDDVLAGAARAVVWQQRMTADQDRRVERDGTDEAAARVEQDDQTERDAHAEYDRDEHGDRGGRVDADRSDSDDHRQDGRHRDDR
;
A
#
# COMPACT_ATOMS: atom_id res chain seq x y z
N MET A 1 -9.89 26.53 -0.38
CA MET A 1 -9.66 25.74 0.84
C MET A 1 -9.28 24.38 0.28
N ASN A 2 -7.99 24.12 0.25
CA ASN A 2 -7.43 23.00 -0.49
C ASN A 2 -7.57 21.75 0.37
N ASP A 3 -8.37 20.79 -0.12
CA ASP A 3 -8.35 19.39 0.30
C ASP A 3 -7.03 18.71 -0.16
N GLU A 4 -5.87 19.28 0.16
CA GLU A 4 -4.56 18.73 -0.19
C GLU A 4 -3.98 17.83 0.91
N ASN A 5 -4.52 17.89 2.13
CA ASN A 5 -4.18 16.99 3.25
C ASN A 5 -5.12 15.78 3.37
N GLY A 6 -6.19 15.72 2.59
CA GLY A 6 -7.29 14.76 2.74
C GLY A 6 -7.01 13.30 2.34
N SER A 7 -5.77 12.88 2.09
CA SER A 7 -5.50 11.49 1.66
C SER A 7 -4.18 10.87 2.13
N ASN A 8 -3.51 11.40 3.15
CA ASN A 8 -2.39 10.65 3.73
C ASN A 8 -2.95 9.55 4.64
N ARG A 9 -2.40 8.35 4.49
CA ARG A 9 -2.81 7.21 5.29
C ARG A 9 -2.25 7.37 6.70
N PRO A 10 -3.00 7.02 7.75
CA PRO A 10 -2.50 7.06 9.12
C PRO A 10 -1.17 6.30 9.31
N GLU A 11 -0.95 5.24 8.53
CA GLU A 11 0.29 4.46 8.54
C GLU A 11 1.48 5.22 7.94
N ASP A 12 1.25 6.05 6.91
CA ASP A 12 2.29 6.89 6.30
C ASP A 12 2.69 8.03 7.25
N ASP A 13 1.70 8.60 7.93
CA ASP A 13 1.93 9.64 8.95
C ASP A 13 2.69 9.06 10.15
N ALA A 14 2.32 7.86 10.59
CA ALA A 14 3.04 7.13 11.64
C ALA A 14 4.48 6.78 11.23
N ALA A 15 4.72 6.43 9.96
CA ALA A 15 6.05 6.18 9.45
C ALA A 15 6.91 7.47 9.44
N ARG A 16 6.34 8.60 9.00
CA ARG A 16 7.00 9.92 9.06
C ARG A 16 7.37 10.28 10.49
N LEU A 17 6.40 10.23 11.42
CA LEU A 17 6.64 10.50 12.84
C LEU A 17 7.69 9.55 13.45
N GLY A 18 7.65 8.27 13.06
CA GLY A 18 8.65 7.29 13.49
C GLY A 18 10.07 7.64 13.05
N LEU A 19 10.25 8.14 11.82
CA LEU A 19 11.55 8.58 11.32
C LEU A 19 12.07 9.83 12.05
N VAL A 20 11.18 10.78 12.35
CA VAL A 20 11.52 11.96 13.14
C VAL A 20 12.05 11.56 14.53
N VAL A 21 11.38 10.63 15.21
CA VAL A 21 11.82 10.14 16.53
C VAL A 21 13.18 9.42 16.45
N VAL A 22 13.46 8.70 15.36
CA VAL A 22 14.78 8.09 15.14
C VAL A 22 15.85 9.16 14.89
N GLY A 23 15.51 10.24 14.18
CA GLY A 23 16.37 11.41 14.00
C GLY A 23 16.72 12.10 15.31
N GLU A 24 15.72 12.34 16.17
CA GLU A 24 15.88 12.90 17.51
C GLU A 24 16.80 12.02 18.37
N ALA A 25 16.61 10.70 18.33
CA ALA A 25 17.47 9.77 19.05
C ALA A 25 18.93 9.80 18.55
N ALA A 26 19.13 9.97 17.24
CA ALA A 26 20.47 10.13 16.66
C ALA A 26 21.11 11.46 17.07
N ALA A 27 20.35 12.56 17.07
CA ALA A 27 20.82 13.86 17.54
C ALA A 27 21.23 13.80 19.02
N LEU A 28 20.37 13.24 19.89
CA LEU A 28 20.67 13.01 21.31
C LEU A 28 21.90 12.13 21.51
N HIS A 29 22.07 11.09 20.69
CA HIS A 29 23.24 10.21 20.77
C HIS A 29 24.53 10.94 20.37
N SER A 30 24.48 11.74 19.31
CA SER A 30 25.64 12.49 18.81
C SER A 30 26.12 13.56 19.79
N GLY A 31 25.21 14.10 20.62
CA GLY A 31 25.49 15.22 21.51
C GLY A 31 25.79 16.53 20.77
N ASP A 32 25.47 16.61 19.48
CA ASP A 32 25.61 17.82 18.66
C ASP A 32 24.38 18.72 18.85
N GLU A 33 24.58 19.85 19.53
CA GLU A 33 23.52 20.84 19.78
C GLU A 33 22.89 21.35 18.48
N ALA A 34 23.67 21.51 17.41
CA ALA A 34 23.12 21.95 16.13
C ALA A 34 22.24 20.85 15.48
N ALA A 35 22.55 19.58 15.73
CA ALA A 35 21.70 18.47 15.29
C ALA A 35 20.44 18.36 16.14
N LEU A 36 20.50 18.71 17.44
CA LEU A 36 19.34 18.78 18.32
C LEU A 36 18.38 19.89 17.90
N ASP A 37 18.89 21.11 17.69
CA ASP A 37 18.08 22.24 17.20
C ASP A 37 17.41 21.89 15.85
N ALA A 38 18.17 21.31 14.92
CA ALA A 38 17.64 20.88 13.63
C ALA A 38 16.58 19.76 13.77
N SER A 39 16.72 18.87 14.75
CA SER A 39 15.73 17.83 15.04
C SER A 39 14.44 18.42 15.61
N GLU A 40 14.54 19.42 16.50
CA GLU A 40 13.36 20.12 17.03
C GLU A 40 12.56 20.82 15.93
N ASP A 41 13.26 21.51 15.01
CA ASP A 41 12.63 22.16 13.87
C ASP A 41 11.99 21.14 12.92
N ASN A 42 12.65 19.99 12.70
CA ASN A 42 12.12 18.91 11.89
C ASN A 42 10.84 18.30 12.50
N ILE A 43 10.76 18.17 13.83
CA ILE A 43 9.54 17.74 14.53
C ILE A 43 8.41 18.72 14.28
N ARG A 44 8.66 20.02 14.44
CA ARG A 44 7.63 21.05 14.23
C ARG A 44 7.13 21.03 12.80
N GLU A 45 8.03 21.06 11.82
CA GLU A 45 7.70 21.02 10.39
C GLU A 45 6.91 19.76 10.03
N THR A 46 7.38 18.58 10.47
CA THR A 46 6.68 17.33 10.17
C THR A 46 5.29 17.29 10.79
N VAL A 47 5.10 17.82 11.99
CA VAL A 47 3.78 17.82 12.62
C VAL A 47 2.86 18.86 11.99
N ASP A 48 3.37 20.02 11.60
CA ASP A 48 2.61 21.06 10.89
C ASP A 48 2.09 20.53 9.54
N ASP A 49 2.89 19.75 8.83
CA ASP A 49 2.50 19.07 7.57
C ASP A 49 1.41 18.00 7.76
N LEU A 50 1.23 17.48 8.99
CA LEU A 50 0.31 16.39 9.32
C LEU A 50 -1.02 16.89 9.91
N VAL A 51 -1.16 18.18 10.18
CA VAL A 51 -2.37 18.76 10.76
C VAL A 51 -3.10 19.66 9.76
N ASP A 52 -4.43 19.59 9.77
CA ASP A 52 -5.26 20.41 8.88
C ASP A 52 -5.32 21.89 9.29
N GLU A 53 -5.16 22.14 10.60
CA GLU A 53 -5.16 23.47 11.18
C GLU A 53 -3.87 23.66 12.00
N PRO A 54 -3.27 24.86 11.99
CA PRO A 54 -2.09 25.14 12.80
C PRO A 54 -2.33 24.79 14.26
N LEU A 55 -1.34 24.15 14.89
CA LEU A 55 -1.42 23.82 16.29
C LEU A 55 -1.59 25.08 17.15
N THR A 56 -2.42 24.98 18.19
CA THR A 56 -2.37 25.97 19.27
C THR A 56 -1.04 25.88 19.98
N GLN A 57 -0.56 26.98 20.56
CA GLN A 57 0.70 27.03 21.32
C GLN A 57 0.82 25.91 22.35
N ARG A 58 -0.28 25.58 23.05
CA ARG A 58 -0.29 24.51 24.05
C ARG A 58 -0.14 23.12 23.43
N GLN A 59 -0.69 22.89 22.23
CA GLN A 59 -0.54 21.62 21.52
C GLN A 59 0.89 21.46 21.01
N GLU A 60 1.49 22.53 20.49
CA GLU A 60 2.90 22.54 20.06
C GLU A 60 3.85 22.17 21.21
N GLU A 61 3.66 22.77 22.39
CA GLU A 61 4.43 22.40 23.60
C GLU A 61 4.26 20.93 23.99
N VAL A 62 3.04 20.37 23.86
CA VAL A 62 2.76 18.96 24.17
C VAL A 62 3.46 18.05 23.17
N VAL A 63 3.37 18.35 21.87
CA VAL A 63 4.03 17.60 20.80
C VAL A 63 5.54 17.61 21.01
N GLN A 64 6.14 18.76 21.29
CA GLN A 64 7.58 18.86 21.53
C GLN A 64 8.02 18.01 22.72
N ARG A 65 7.26 18.00 23.83
CA ARG A 65 7.55 17.14 24.99
C ARG A 65 7.41 15.65 24.67
N LEU A 66 6.40 15.28 23.89
CA LEU A 66 6.20 13.89 23.47
C LEU A 66 7.33 13.43 22.55
N ALA A 67 7.77 14.28 21.62
CA ALA A 67 8.87 13.99 20.73
C ALA A 67 10.20 13.84 21.50
N SER A 68 10.51 14.77 22.40
CA SER A 68 11.70 14.69 23.27
C SER A 68 11.70 13.44 24.16
N ALA A 69 10.55 13.09 24.75
CA ALA A 69 10.40 11.84 25.50
C ALA A 69 10.58 10.60 24.60
N GLY A 70 10.00 10.62 23.40
CA GLY A 70 10.14 9.58 22.40
C GLY A 70 11.60 9.37 21.96
N GLY A 71 12.31 10.46 21.63
CA GLY A 71 13.72 10.44 21.27
C GLY A 71 14.61 9.92 22.40
N THR A 72 14.33 10.33 23.64
CA THR A 72 15.05 9.82 24.82
C THR A 72 14.85 8.32 25.00
N ILE A 73 13.62 7.82 24.85
CA ILE A 73 13.31 6.40 24.92
C ILE A 73 14.02 5.65 23.79
N ALA A 74 13.94 6.16 22.56
CA ALA A 74 14.57 5.56 21.39
C ALA A 74 16.11 5.53 21.52
N ALA A 75 16.73 6.60 22.03
CA ALA A 75 18.16 6.65 22.31
C ALA A 75 18.56 5.62 23.40
N GLY A 76 17.80 5.54 24.49
CA GLY A 76 18.04 4.59 25.57
C GLY A 76 17.90 3.13 25.13
N LEU A 77 16.83 2.81 24.38
CA LEU A 77 16.61 1.48 23.80
C LEU A 77 17.68 1.12 22.77
N SER A 78 18.08 2.07 21.92
CA SER A 78 19.14 1.85 20.93
C SER A 78 20.49 1.62 21.60
N GLY A 79 20.80 2.34 22.67
CA GLY A 79 21.97 2.09 23.52
C GLY A 79 21.97 0.70 24.16
N ALA A 80 20.83 0.28 24.71
CA ALA A 80 20.68 -1.04 25.32
C ALA A 80 20.82 -2.17 24.27
N LEU A 81 20.23 -2.00 23.09
CA LEU A 81 20.28 -2.99 22.01
C LEU A 81 21.68 -3.07 21.39
N ALA A 82 22.35 -1.92 21.21
CA ALA A 82 23.74 -1.85 20.75
C ALA A 82 24.67 -2.65 21.68
N ALA A 83 24.54 -2.44 23.00
CA ALA A 83 25.30 -3.17 24.01
C ALA A 83 25.01 -4.68 24.00
N GLN A 84 23.76 -5.09 23.76
CA GLN A 84 23.38 -6.50 23.71
C GLN A 84 23.86 -7.21 22.44
N THR A 85 23.97 -6.49 21.32
CA THR A 85 24.26 -7.06 20.00
C THR A 85 25.70 -6.85 19.53
N ASP A 86 26.53 -6.20 20.34
CA ASP A 86 27.90 -5.80 19.99
C ASP A 86 27.95 -4.98 18.68
N ARG A 87 27.05 -3.99 18.58
CA ARG A 87 26.95 -3.06 17.44
C ARG A 87 27.02 -1.62 17.91
N SER A 88 27.28 -0.70 16.98
CA SER A 88 27.16 0.73 17.26
C SER A 88 25.70 1.15 17.40
N VAL A 89 25.46 2.21 18.17
CA VAL A 89 24.12 2.84 18.26
C VAL A 89 23.70 3.38 16.89
N ASP A 90 24.64 3.92 16.11
CA ASP A 90 24.40 4.37 14.73
C ASP A 90 23.87 3.25 13.84
N ASP A 91 24.44 2.03 13.93
CA ASP A 91 23.97 0.88 13.14
C ASP A 91 22.56 0.44 13.55
N VAL A 92 22.25 0.53 14.85
CA VAL A 92 20.92 0.21 15.39
C VAL A 92 19.89 1.23 14.92
N LEU A 93 20.18 2.52 15.04
CA LEU A 93 19.29 3.61 14.60
C LEU A 93 19.09 3.58 13.08
N ALA A 94 20.16 3.37 12.30
CA ALA A 94 20.05 3.18 10.85
C ALA A 94 19.23 1.94 10.48
N GLY A 95 19.35 0.86 11.26
CA GLY A 95 18.52 -0.34 11.13
C GLY A 95 17.04 -0.06 11.40
N ALA A 96 16.74 0.70 12.46
CA ALA A 96 15.39 1.12 12.82
C ALA A 96 14.76 1.98 11.71
N ALA A 97 15.48 2.98 11.20
CA ALA A 97 15.01 3.81 10.09
C ALA A 97 14.69 2.97 8.84
N ARG A 98 15.57 2.02 8.47
CA ARG A 98 15.32 1.10 7.35
C ARG A 98 14.09 0.22 7.58
N ALA A 99 13.86 -0.23 8.81
CA ALA A 99 12.70 -1.03 9.15
C ALA A 99 11.39 -0.24 9.00
N VAL A 100 11.36 1.02 9.42
CA VAL A 100 10.21 1.92 9.24
C VAL A 100 9.88 2.11 7.75
N VAL A 101 10.88 2.46 6.93
CA VAL A 101 10.69 2.64 5.48
C VAL A 101 10.25 1.34 4.80
N TRP A 102 10.82 0.21 5.23
CA TRP A 102 10.45 -1.10 4.69
C TRP A 102 9.01 -1.48 5.05
N GLN A 103 8.57 -1.24 6.29
CA GLN A 103 7.20 -1.47 6.72
C GLN A 103 6.23 -0.60 5.94
N GLN A 104 6.53 0.69 5.76
CA GLN A 104 5.74 1.60 4.94
C GLN A 104 5.56 1.07 3.51
N ARG A 105 6.66 0.61 2.89
CA ARG A 105 6.62 0.04 1.55
C ARG A 105 5.75 -1.22 1.48
N MET A 106 5.85 -2.10 2.47
CA MET A 106 5.05 -3.34 2.52
C MET A 106 3.55 -3.04 2.63
N THR A 107 3.18 -2.07 3.47
CA THR A 107 1.79 -1.61 3.60
C THR A 107 1.27 -0.99 2.29
N ALA A 108 2.09 -0.16 1.62
CA ALA A 108 1.73 0.40 0.32
C ALA A 108 1.59 -0.68 -0.78
N ASP A 109 2.44 -1.72 -0.75
CA ASP A 109 2.36 -2.84 -1.68
C ASP A 109 1.13 -3.73 -1.42
N GLN A 110 0.69 -3.87 -0.16
CA GLN A 110 -0.52 -4.60 0.20
C GLN A 110 -1.77 -3.92 -0.32
N ASP A 111 -1.88 -2.60 -0.14
CA ASP A 111 -3.03 -1.83 -0.63
C ASP A 111 -3.16 -1.86 -2.14
N ARG A 112 -2.06 -1.69 -2.88
CA ARG A 112 -2.08 -1.80 -4.34
C ARG A 112 -2.57 -3.16 -4.83
N ARG A 113 -2.39 -4.23 -4.03
CA ARG A 113 -2.95 -5.55 -4.34
C ARG A 113 -4.46 -5.60 -4.09
N VAL A 114 -4.92 -5.03 -2.98
CA VAL A 114 -6.35 -4.94 -2.65
C VAL A 114 -7.11 -4.09 -3.67
N GLU A 115 -6.55 -2.94 -4.07
CA GLU A 115 -7.14 -2.08 -5.11
C GLU A 115 -7.26 -2.80 -6.45
N ARG A 116 -6.21 -3.53 -6.84
CA ARG A 116 -6.20 -4.28 -8.11
C ARG A 116 -7.22 -5.41 -8.13
N ASP A 117 -7.32 -6.17 -7.04
CA ASP A 117 -8.28 -7.27 -6.89
C ASP A 117 -9.73 -6.74 -6.87
N GLY A 118 -9.96 -5.60 -6.22
CA GLY A 118 -11.26 -4.93 -6.20
C GLY A 118 -11.69 -4.36 -7.56
N THR A 119 -10.75 -3.86 -8.38
CA THR A 119 -11.05 -3.43 -9.76
C THR A 119 -11.33 -4.60 -10.69
N ASP A 120 -10.66 -5.74 -10.51
CA ASP A 120 -10.90 -6.94 -11.31
C ASP A 120 -12.27 -7.58 -10.98
N GLU A 121 -12.68 -7.59 -9.70
CA GLU A 121 -14.05 -8.00 -9.31
C GLU A 121 -15.14 -7.02 -9.80
N ALA A 122 -14.88 -5.70 -9.74
CA ALA A 122 -15.82 -4.70 -10.23
C ALA A 122 -16.00 -4.79 -11.75
N ALA A 123 -14.91 -5.01 -12.51
CA ALA A 123 -14.97 -5.25 -13.94
C ALA A 123 -15.73 -6.54 -14.29
N ALA A 124 -15.48 -7.63 -13.54
CA ALA A 124 -16.19 -8.90 -13.73
C ALA A 124 -17.71 -8.81 -13.44
N ARG A 125 -18.14 -7.96 -12.50
CA ARG A 125 -19.57 -7.70 -12.25
C ARG A 125 -20.23 -6.90 -13.37
N VAL A 126 -19.53 -5.91 -13.93
CA VAL A 126 -20.05 -5.12 -15.06
C VAL A 126 -20.23 -5.99 -16.31
N GLU A 127 -19.30 -6.93 -16.57
CA GLU A 127 -19.44 -7.89 -17.67
C GLU A 127 -20.58 -8.91 -17.45
N GLN A 128 -20.90 -9.26 -16.20
CA GLN A 128 -22.03 -10.13 -15.86
C GLN A 128 -23.38 -9.43 -16.06
N ASP A 129 -23.51 -8.16 -15.67
CA ASP A 129 -24.73 -7.39 -15.90
C ASP A 129 -25.00 -7.20 -17.41
N ASP A 130 -23.97 -6.92 -18.22
CA ASP A 130 -24.08 -6.79 -19.68
C ASP A 130 -24.46 -8.11 -20.38
N GLN A 131 -24.06 -9.26 -19.85
CA GLN A 131 -24.46 -10.58 -20.37
C GLN A 131 -25.90 -10.92 -20.00
N THR A 132 -26.33 -10.55 -18.79
CA THR A 132 -27.69 -10.83 -18.31
C THR A 132 -28.74 -10.03 -19.09
N GLU A 133 -28.43 -8.79 -19.49
CA GLU A 133 -29.30 -7.98 -20.36
C GLU A 133 -29.35 -8.51 -21.80
N ARG A 134 -28.25 -9.05 -22.34
CA ARG A 134 -28.22 -9.65 -23.69
C ARG A 134 -29.00 -10.96 -23.77
N ASP A 135 -28.91 -11.81 -22.75
CA ASP A 135 -29.68 -13.06 -22.70
C ASP A 135 -31.18 -12.78 -22.53
N ALA A 136 -31.56 -11.75 -21.76
CA ALA A 136 -32.94 -11.31 -21.65
C ALA A 136 -33.49 -10.76 -22.99
N HIS A 137 -32.68 -10.07 -23.78
CA HIS A 137 -33.08 -9.58 -25.11
C HIS A 137 -33.16 -10.69 -26.17
N ALA A 138 -32.35 -11.75 -26.06
CA ALA A 138 -32.41 -12.90 -26.97
C ALA A 138 -33.67 -13.77 -26.76
N GLU A 139 -34.29 -13.71 -25.58
CA GLU A 139 -35.51 -14.48 -25.27
C GLU A 139 -36.79 -13.82 -25.83
N TYR A 140 -36.79 -12.50 -26.04
CA TYR A 140 -37.95 -11.79 -26.63
C TYR A 140 -38.04 -11.86 -28.16
N ASP A 141 -36.93 -12.09 -28.88
CA ASP A 141 -36.93 -12.19 -30.35
C ASP A 141 -37.30 -13.60 -30.87
N ARG A 142 -37.49 -14.59 -30.00
CA ARG A 142 -37.81 -15.97 -30.39
C ARG A 142 -39.31 -16.22 -30.61
N ASP A 143 -40.19 -15.33 -30.14
CA ASP A 143 -41.64 -15.57 -30.18
C ASP A 143 -42.38 -14.94 -31.38
N GLU A 144 -41.69 -14.21 -32.27
CA GLU A 144 -42.39 -13.45 -33.32
C GLU A 144 -42.00 -13.75 -34.77
N HIS A 145 -41.38 -14.88 -35.14
CA HIS A 145 -41.39 -15.36 -36.54
C HIS A 145 -40.98 -16.83 -36.67
N GLY A 146 -41.87 -17.68 -37.20
CA GLY A 146 -41.39 -18.98 -37.72
C GLY A 146 -42.35 -20.12 -38.05
N ASP A 147 -43.65 -19.92 -38.26
CA ASP A 147 -44.47 -20.96 -38.92
C ASP A 147 -44.19 -20.96 -40.43
N ARG A 148 -43.17 -21.71 -40.85
CA ARG A 148 -43.06 -22.21 -42.23
C ARG A 148 -42.25 -23.49 -42.26
N GLY A 149 -42.98 -24.58 -42.41
CA GLY A 149 -42.42 -25.91 -42.64
C GLY A 149 -41.47 -25.97 -43.83
N GLY A 150 -40.38 -26.70 -43.63
CA GLY A 150 -39.43 -27.07 -44.68
C GLY A 150 -38.87 -28.44 -44.34
N ARG A 151 -39.24 -29.43 -45.15
CA ARG A 151 -38.83 -30.83 -45.05
C ARG A 151 -37.33 -30.99 -45.30
N VAL A 152 -36.74 -31.88 -44.49
CA VAL A 152 -35.77 -32.95 -44.80
C VAL A 152 -34.91 -32.76 -46.05
N ASP A 153 -33.59 -32.75 -45.86
CA ASP A 153 -32.69 -33.64 -46.61
C ASP A 153 -31.41 -33.91 -45.82
N ALA A 154 -31.05 -35.18 -45.82
CA ALA A 154 -29.87 -35.76 -45.23
C ALA A 154 -28.68 -35.60 -46.18
N ASP A 155 -27.49 -35.34 -45.65
CA ASP A 155 -26.29 -36.07 -46.06
C ASP A 155 -25.10 -35.76 -45.14
N ARG A 156 -24.41 -36.84 -44.71
CA ARG A 156 -22.96 -37.11 -44.82
C ARG A 156 -21.99 -35.95 -44.51
N SER A 157 -20.87 -36.12 -43.82
CA SER A 157 -20.00 -37.25 -43.48
C SER A 157 -18.94 -36.63 -42.55
N ASP A 158 -18.58 -37.27 -41.44
CA ASP A 158 -17.39 -38.11 -41.35
C ASP A 158 -16.10 -37.35 -41.72
N SER A 159 -15.32 -36.97 -40.70
CA SER A 159 -13.87 -36.77 -40.76
C SER A 159 -13.34 -36.59 -39.32
N ASP A 160 -13.01 -37.72 -38.71
CA ASP A 160 -11.80 -37.86 -37.89
C ASP A 160 -10.62 -37.11 -38.54
N ASP A 161 -9.82 -36.35 -37.78
CA ASP A 161 -8.37 -36.58 -37.82
C ASP A 161 -7.54 -35.90 -36.72
N HIS A 162 -6.52 -36.66 -36.28
CA HIS A 162 -5.25 -36.30 -35.64
C HIS A 162 -5.28 -35.63 -34.24
N ARG A 163 -5.05 -36.35 -33.13
CA ARG A 163 -3.81 -37.05 -32.66
C ARG A 163 -2.50 -36.27 -32.84
N GLN A 164 -1.90 -36.03 -31.66
CA GLN A 164 -0.46 -36.12 -31.32
C GLN A 164 0.51 -35.05 -31.85
N ASP A 165 1.15 -34.38 -30.89
CA ASP A 165 2.60 -34.16 -30.71
C ASP A 165 2.84 -32.75 -30.13
N GLY A 166 3.75 -32.50 -29.21
CA GLY A 166 4.83 -33.33 -28.72
C GLY A 166 5.55 -32.64 -27.56
N ARG A 167 6.32 -33.48 -26.86
CA ARG A 167 7.29 -33.13 -25.80
C ARG A 167 8.41 -32.26 -26.37
N HIS A 168 9.00 -31.37 -25.56
CA HIS A 168 10.45 -31.31 -25.25
C HIS A 168 10.83 -30.03 -24.48
N ARG A 169 11.46 -30.20 -23.29
CA ARG A 169 12.89 -30.00 -22.93
C ARG A 169 13.11 -28.61 -22.32
N ASP A 170 13.52 -28.55 -21.05
CA ASP A 170 14.93 -28.56 -20.61
C ASP A 170 15.77 -27.53 -21.37
N ASP A 171 16.15 -26.44 -20.70
CA ASP A 171 17.55 -26.05 -20.60
C ASP A 171 17.77 -24.88 -19.61
N ARG A 172 18.64 -25.19 -18.63
CA ARG A 172 19.68 -24.35 -17.99
C ARG A 172 19.30 -23.15 -17.12
#